data_AF-A0A7V5YW24-F1
#
_entry.id   AF-A0A7V5YW24-F1
#
_cell.length_a   1.000
_cell.length_b   1.000
_cell.length_c   1.000
_cell.angle_alpha   90.00
_cell.angle_beta   90.00
_cell.angle_gamma   90.00
#
_symmetry.space_group_name_H-M   'P 1'
#
loop_
_entity.id
_entity.type
_entity.pdbx_description
1 polymer ?
#
loop_
_entity_poly.entity_id
_entity_poly.type
_entity_poly.pdbx_seq_one_letter_code
_entity_poly.pdbx_strand_id
1 'polypeptide(L)'
;MPGNMWLIIVIMFMFLVLVLAAIAAGVWALSRSGILGGTAPERTVEPKLEPEDEALYVVRKRYALGEITRDEYEALRRDLET
;
A
#
# COMPACT_ATOMS: atom_id res chain seq x y z
N MET A 1 -46.44 12.20 -8.49
CA MET A 1 -45.97 11.03 -7.71
C MET A 1 -44.45 11.11 -7.52
N PRO A 2 -43.94 11.95 -6.60
CA PRO A 2 -42.49 12.15 -6.40
C PRO A 2 -41.80 11.10 -5.50
N GLY A 3 -42.56 10.24 -4.81
CA GLY A 3 -42.01 9.27 -3.85
C GLY A 3 -41.00 8.29 -4.44
N ASN A 4 -41.18 7.91 -5.70
CA ASN A 4 -40.30 6.93 -6.38
C ASN A 4 -38.92 7.53 -6.69
N MET A 5 -38.84 8.85 -6.90
CA MET A 5 -37.57 9.54 -7.16
C MET A 5 -36.70 9.58 -5.90
N TRP A 6 -37.32 9.80 -4.75
CA TRP A 6 -36.64 9.75 -3.46
C TRP A 6 -36.15 8.34 -3.13
N LEU A 7 -36.96 7.32 -3.44
CA LEU A 7 -36.62 5.92 -3.25
C LEU A 7 -35.42 5.51 -4.14
N ILE A 8 -35.36 5.97 -5.39
CA ILE A 8 -34.21 5.75 -6.28
C ILE A 8 -32.94 6.39 -5.73
N ILE A 9 -33.02 7.62 -5.22
CA ILE A 9 -31.88 8.33 -4.63
C ILE A 9 -31.35 7.58 -3.40
N VAL A 10 -32.25 7.11 -2.52
CA VAL A 10 -31.88 6.33 -1.34
C VAL A 10 -31.22 5.00 -1.71
N ILE A 11 -31.77 4.29 -2.70
CA ILE A 11 -31.19 3.04 -3.20
C ILE A 11 -29.80 3.28 -3.79
N MET A 12 -29.64 4.32 -4.62
CA MET A 12 -28.35 4.66 -5.21
C MET A 12 -27.31 4.99 -4.14
N PHE A 13 -27.72 5.73 -3.10
CA PHE A 13 -26.86 6.07 -1.98
C PHE A 13 -26.47 4.84 -1.15
N MET A 14 -27.43 3.97 -0.80
CA MET A 14 -27.15 2.70 -0.12
C MET A 14 -26.18 1.83 -0.92
N PHE A 15 -26.37 1.75 -2.24
CA PHE A 15 -25.48 1.01 -3.12
C PHE A 15 -24.07 1.62 -3.15
N LEU A 16 -23.96 2.96 -3.23
CA LEU A 16 -22.67 3.66 -3.17
C LEU A 16 -21.95 3.39 -1.85
N VAL A 17 -22.65 3.46 -0.72
CA VAL A 17 -22.09 3.11 0.60
C VAL A 17 -21.63 1.66 0.63
N LEU A 18 -22.40 0.74 0.06
CA LEU A 18 -22.05 -0.68 0.00
C LEU A 18 -20.80 -0.92 -0.84
N VAL A 19 -20.68 -0.26 -2.00
CA VAL A 19 -19.48 -0.33 -2.85
C VAL A 19 -18.27 0.27 -2.13
N LEU A 20 -18.42 1.43 -1.49
CA LEU A 20 -17.35 2.03 -0.69
C LEU A 20 -16.93 1.13 0.47
N ALA A 21 -17.87 0.51 1.16
CA ALA A 21 -17.60 -0.45 2.23
C ALA A 21 -16.89 -1.71 1.70
N ALA A 22 -17.28 -2.21 0.52
CA ALA A 22 -16.63 -3.35 -0.10
C ALA A 22 -15.20 -3.02 -0.56
N ILE A 23 -14.97 -1.83 -1.11
CA ILE A 23 -13.63 -1.34 -1.47
C ILE A 23 -12.81 -1.15 -0.19
N ALA A 24 -13.34 -0.51 0.83
CA ALA A 24 -12.66 -0.32 2.11
C ALA A 24 -12.32 -1.65 2.78
N ALA A 25 -13.24 -2.62 2.77
CA ALA A 25 -13.01 -3.96 3.27
C ALA A 25 -11.98 -4.72 2.41
N GLY A 26 -12.00 -4.54 1.09
CA GLY A 26 -11.01 -5.09 0.18
C GLY A 26 -9.62 -4.52 0.45
N VAL A 27 -9.49 -3.19 0.53
CA VAL A 27 -8.24 -2.49 0.86
C VAL A 27 -7.77 -2.85 2.26
N TRP A 28 -8.66 -2.93 3.25
CA TRP A 28 -8.34 -3.34 4.63
C TRP A 28 -7.92 -4.81 4.72
N ALA A 29 -8.59 -5.70 3.99
CA ALA A 29 -8.22 -7.10 3.92
C ALA A 29 -6.87 -7.27 3.20
N LEU A 30 -6.62 -6.52 2.12
CA LEU A 30 -5.37 -6.56 1.38
C LEU A 30 -4.21 -5.97 2.18
N SER A 31 -4.43 -4.85 2.89
CA SER A 31 -3.43 -4.24 3.78
C SER A 31 -3.17 -5.09 5.02
N ARG A 32 -4.19 -5.77 5.56
CA ARG A 32 -4.04 -6.75 6.66
C ARG A 32 -3.38 -8.06 6.21
N SER A 33 -3.55 -8.47 4.96
CA SER A 33 -3.03 -9.73 4.45
C SER A 33 -1.52 -9.73 4.19
N GLY A 34 -0.82 -8.60 4.33
CA GLY A 34 0.65 -8.56 4.27
C GLY A 34 1.27 -8.87 2.89
N ILE A 35 0.45 -9.00 1.84
CA ILE A 35 0.91 -9.35 0.48
C ILE A 35 1.45 -8.13 -0.29
N LEU A 36 1.07 -6.92 0.12
CA LEU A 36 1.48 -5.65 -0.52
C LEU A 36 2.07 -4.61 0.45
N GLY A 37 2.18 -4.95 1.74
CA GLY A 37 2.44 -3.97 2.80
C GLY A 37 3.58 -4.38 3.72
N GLY A 38 4.82 -4.30 3.23
CA GLY A 38 6.00 -4.03 4.05
C GLY A 38 6.00 -2.61 4.62
N THR A 39 4.88 -2.18 5.21
CA THR A 39 4.77 -0.92 5.94
C THR A 39 3.99 -1.17 7.22
N ALA A 40 4.76 -1.49 8.24
CA ALA A 40 4.47 -1.51 9.66
C ALA A 40 3.31 -0.60 10.11
N PRO A 41 2.37 -1.14 10.91
CA PRO A 41 1.80 -0.42 12.02
C PRO A 41 2.50 -0.83 13.33
N GLU A 42 2.82 0.16 14.16
CA GLU A 42 3.15 0.04 15.59
C GLU A 42 4.44 -0.70 15.99
N ARG A 43 5.51 0.09 16.07
CA ARG A 43 6.17 0.43 17.35
C ARG A 43 6.04 -0.61 18.48
N THR A 44 6.70 -1.76 18.35
CA THR A 44 7.21 -2.54 19.48
C THR A 44 8.40 -3.38 19.02
N VAL A 45 9.57 -3.12 19.60
CA VAL A 45 10.87 -3.79 19.39
C VAL A 45 11.52 -3.46 18.04
N GLU A 46 12.58 -2.63 18.06
CA GLU A 46 13.60 -2.65 17.00
C GLU A 46 14.16 -4.08 16.91
N PRO A 47 13.95 -4.85 15.82
CA PRO A 47 15.05 -5.66 15.38
C PRO A 47 16.06 -4.66 14.84
N LYS A 48 17.25 -4.64 15.40
CA LYS A 48 18.41 -4.01 14.78
C LYS A 48 18.56 -4.67 13.40
N LEU A 49 17.91 -4.11 12.37
CA LEU A 49 18.14 -4.52 10.99
C LEU A 49 19.63 -4.32 10.76
N GLU A 50 20.26 -5.34 10.18
CA GLU A 50 21.65 -5.22 9.82
C GLU A 50 21.77 -4.06 8.82
N PRO A 51 22.83 -3.24 8.91
CA PRO A 51 22.95 -2.01 8.12
C PRO A 51 22.80 -2.23 6.60
N GLU A 52 23.04 -3.45 6.13
CA GLU A 52 22.84 -3.92 4.75
C GLU A 52 21.36 -3.88 4.33
N ASP A 53 20.44 -4.29 5.20
CA ASP A 53 19.00 -4.30 4.92
C ASP A 53 18.43 -2.88 4.80
N GLU A 54 18.95 -1.95 5.61
CA GLU A 54 18.55 -0.55 5.57
C GLU A 54 19.00 0.11 4.26
N ALA A 55 20.24 -0.16 3.83
CA ALA A 55 20.75 0.34 2.56
C ALA A 55 19.95 -0.19 1.36
N LEU A 56 19.67 -1.50 1.32
CA LEU A 56 18.84 -2.12 0.27
C LEU A 56 17.42 -1.56 0.24
N TYR A 57 16.84 -1.27 1.42
CA TYR A 57 15.52 -0.65 1.54
C TYR A 57 15.52 0.77 0.96
N VAL A 58 16.53 1.58 1.25
CA VAL A 58 16.66 2.95 0.71
C VAL A 58 16.79 2.93 -0.81
N VAL A 59 17.64 2.06 -1.38
CA VAL A 59 17.84 1.95 -2.83
C VAL A 59 16.53 1.51 -3.52
N ARG A 60 15.83 0.51 -2.98
CA ARG A 60 14.53 0.06 -3.50
C ARG A 60 13.49 1.17 -3.48
N LYS A 61 13.45 1.96 -2.40
CA LYS A 61 12.53 3.10 -2.27
C LYS A 61 12.79 4.16 -3.33
N ARG A 62 14.05 4.53 -3.56
CA ARG A 62 14.42 5.53 -4.58
C ARG A 62 14.08 5.08 -6.00
N TYR A 63 14.25 3.79 -6.30
CA TYR A 63 13.83 3.22 -7.58
C TYR A 63 12.31 3.27 -7.76
N ALA A 64 11.54 2.92 -6.73
CA ALA A 64 10.07 3.00 -6.77
C ALA A 64 9.54 4.44 -6.93
N LEU A 65 10.28 5.42 -6.42
CA LEU A 65 9.99 6.85 -6.60
C LEU A 65 10.46 7.39 -7.97
N GLY A 66 11.24 6.61 -8.73
CA GLY A 66 11.83 7.05 -10.00
C GLY A 66 12.97 8.05 -9.85
N GLU A 67 13.54 8.20 -8.65
CA GLU A 67 14.69 9.07 -8.38
C GLU A 67 15.99 8.50 -8.95
N ILE A 68 16.04 7.18 -9.13
CA ILE A 68 17.15 6.46 -9.75
C ILE A 68 16.63 5.57 -10.88
N THR A 69 17.45 5.40 -11.90
CA THR A 69 17.19 4.53 -13.03
C THR A 69 17.38 3.06 -12.65
N ARG A 70 16.92 2.15 -13.52
CA ARG A 70 17.08 0.70 -13.33
C ARG A 70 18.55 0.30 -13.27
N ASP A 71 19.39 0.91 -14.10
CA ASP A 71 20.81 0.56 -14.19
C ASP A 71 21.54 0.95 -12.89
N GLU A 72 21.21 2.10 -12.33
CA GLU A 72 21.73 2.56 -11.02
C GLU A 72 21.23 1.69 -9.87
N TYR A 73 19.96 1.27 -9.90
CA TYR A 73 19.40 0.34 -8.93
C TYR A 73 20.13 -1.00 -8.92
N GLU A 74 20.39 -1.58 -10.10
CA GLU A 74 21.07 -2.87 -10.22
C GLU A 74 22.54 -2.81 -9.78
N ALA A 75 23.24 -1.71 -10.06
CA ALA A 75 24.61 -1.49 -9.59
C ALA A 75 24.66 -1.43 -8.06
N LEU A 76 23.87 -0.54 -7.46
CA LEU A 76 23.82 -0.35 -6.00
C LEU A 76 23.35 -1.62 -5.27
N ARG A 77 22.41 -2.37 -5.84
CA ARG A 77 21.96 -3.63 -5.26
C ARG A 77 23.07 -4.67 -5.21
N ARG A 78 23.87 -4.82 -6.27
CA ARG A 78 25.00 -5.77 -6.28
C ARG A 78 26.08 -5.39 -5.29
N ASP A 79 26.37 -4.09 -5.17
CA ASP A 79 27.37 -3.58 -4.23
C ASP A 79 26.97 -3.83 -2.77
N LEU A 80 25.67 -3.82 -2.47
CA LEU A 80 25.12 -4.07 -1.13
C LEU A 80 24.90 -5.55 -0.81
N GLU A 81 24.93 -6.43 -1.80
CA GLU A 81 24.83 -7.90 -1.62
C GLU A 81 26.23 -8.57 -1.51
N THR A 82 27.33 -7.79 -1.56
CA THR A 82 28.73 -8.26 -1.52
C THR A 82 29.33 -8.17 -0.12
#